data_AF-A0A4R3N764-F1
#
_entry.id   AF-A0A4R3N764-F1
#
_cell.length_a   1.000
_cell.length_b   1.000
_cell.length_c   1.000
_cell.angle_alpha   90.00
_cell.angle_beta   90.00
_cell.angle_gamma   90.00
#
_symmetry.space_group_name_H-M   'P 1'
#
loop_
_entity.id
_entity.type
_entity.pdbx_description
1 polymer ?
#
loop_
_entity_poly.entity_id
_entity_poly.type
_entity_poly.pdbx_seq_one_letter_code
_entity_poly.pdbx_strand_id
1 'polypeptide(L)'
;MIDDTYQASFRESFLFQNKPVECFVHNSQSYHVFFDQDRSRARPSLLQMVYEGVIVKDDGFAQKWKDEAEHILIGKKLKNSKKNEAPCTEYVHMIYF
;
A
#
# COMPACT_ATOMS: atom_id res chain seq x y z
N MET A 1 1.38 4.33 2.27
CA MET A 1 0.85 4.27 3.65
C MET A 1 -0.67 4.13 3.58
N ILE A 2 -1.28 3.21 4.33
CA ILE A 2 -2.74 3.22 4.56
C ILE A 2 -2.99 3.80 5.95
N ASP A 3 -3.83 4.83 6.03
CA ASP A 3 -4.21 5.47 7.28
C ASP A 3 -5.65 6.01 7.17
N ASP A 4 -6.57 5.35 7.85
CA ASP A 4 -8.00 5.71 7.86
C ASP A 4 -8.31 6.96 8.69
N THR A 5 -7.33 7.49 9.44
CA THR A 5 -7.52 8.78 10.14
C THR A 5 -7.56 9.96 9.16
N TYR A 6 -7.04 9.78 7.94
CA TYR A 6 -7.11 10.77 6.87
C TYR A 6 -8.36 10.59 6.01
N GLN A 7 -9.11 11.68 5.84
CA GLN A 7 -10.34 11.67 5.03
C GLN A 7 -10.07 11.54 3.52
N ALA A 8 -8.86 11.86 3.05
CA ALA A 8 -8.52 11.81 1.64
C ALA A 8 -7.08 11.32 1.44
N SER A 9 -6.85 10.68 0.30
CA SER A 9 -5.49 10.32 -0.12
C SER A 9 -4.70 11.57 -0.53
N PHE A 10 -3.42 11.62 -0.19
CA PHE A 10 -2.53 12.69 -0.62
C PHE A 10 -1.14 12.16 -0.99
N ARG A 11 -0.43 12.97 -1.78
CA ARG A 11 0.97 12.77 -2.12
C ARG A 11 1.78 13.96 -1.63
N GLU A 12 2.86 13.67 -0.92
CA GLU A 12 3.82 14.67 -0.47
C GLU A 12 5.22 14.33 -0.97
N SER A 13 5.98 15.34 -1.39
CA SER A 13 7.37 15.19 -1.81
C SER A 13 8.25 16.02 -0.87
N PHE A 14 9.31 15.42 -0.33
CA PHE A 14 10.21 16.10 0.60
C PHE A 14 11.66 15.60 0.45
N LEU A 15 12.61 16.31 1.07
CA LEU A 15 14.00 15.90 1.13
C LEU A 15 14.28 15.15 2.44
N PHE A 16 14.74 13.90 2.32
CA PHE A 16 15.26 13.13 3.44
C PHE A 16 16.74 12.85 3.21
N GLN A 17 17.61 13.32 4.11
CA GLN A 17 19.07 13.18 3.97
C GLN A 17 19.59 13.64 2.59
N ASN A 18 19.09 14.78 2.10
CA ASN A 18 19.38 15.35 0.77
C ASN A 18 18.97 14.48 -0.42
N LYS A 19 18.12 13.46 -0.20
CA LYS A 19 17.50 12.67 -1.28
C LYS A 19 16.03 13.04 -1.41
N PRO A 20 15.51 13.21 -2.63
CA PRO A 20 14.07 13.37 -2.83
C PRO A 20 13.36 12.08 -2.41
N VAL A 21 12.24 12.23 -1.71
CA VAL A 21 11.35 11.15 -1.28
C VAL A 21 9.93 11.55 -1.63
N GLU A 22 9.16 10.61 -2.16
CA GLU A 22 7.72 10.75 -2.34
C GLU A 22 6.98 9.86 -1.33
N CYS A 23 6.01 10.45 -0.63
CA CYS A 23 5.12 9.75 0.28
C CYS A 23 3.71 9.76 -0.30
N PHE A 24 3.11 8.58 -0.37
CA PHE A 24 1.72 8.38 -0.77
C PHE A 24 0.93 7.85 0.41
N VAL A 25 -0.09 8.60 0.80
CA VAL A 25 -1.02 8.24 1.87
C VAL A 25 -2.38 7.98 1.26
N HIS A 26 -2.93 6.82 1.57
CA HIS A 26 -4.26 6.41 1.18
C HIS A 26 -5.03 6.00 2.44
N ASN A 27 -6.35 5.97 2.35
CA ASN A 27 -7.21 5.26 3.29
C ASN A 27 -7.81 4.02 2.60
N SER A 28 -8.48 3.17 3.38
CA SER A 28 -9.14 1.94 2.93
C SER A 28 -10.09 2.16 1.74
N GLN A 29 -10.80 3.29 1.70
CA GLN A 29 -11.73 3.61 0.60
C GLN A 29 -10.99 4.05 -0.67
N SER A 30 -10.06 5.00 -0.54
CA SER A 30 -9.32 5.58 -1.68
C SER A 30 -8.46 4.54 -2.39
N TYR A 31 -7.90 3.58 -1.64
CA TYR A 31 -7.10 2.49 -2.18
C TYR A 31 -7.84 1.70 -3.27
N HIS A 32 -9.08 1.30 -3.04
CA HIS A 32 -9.88 0.56 -4.02
C HIS A 32 -10.09 1.35 -5.31
N VAL A 33 -10.25 2.68 -5.21
CA VAL A 33 -10.39 3.56 -6.37
C VAL A 33 -9.14 3.53 -7.24
N PHE A 34 -7.95 3.56 -6.64
CA PHE A 34 -6.69 3.46 -7.39
C PHE A 34 -6.54 2.10 -8.08
N PHE A 35 -7.02 1.03 -7.47
CA PHE A 35 -7.02 -0.31 -8.08
C PHE A 35 -7.90 -0.38 -9.32
N ASP A 36 -9.11 0.17 -9.25
CA ASP A 36 -10.00 0.23 -10.40
C ASP A 36 -9.44 1.12 -11.51
N GLN A 37 -8.80 2.24 -11.16
CA GLN A 37 -8.10 3.10 -12.11
C GLN A 37 -6.93 2.38 -12.79
N ASP A 38 -6.08 1.69 -12.02
CA ASP A 38 -4.96 0.91 -12.52
C ASP A 38 -5.44 -0.20 -13.46
N ARG A 39 -6.52 -0.90 -13.08
CA ARG A 39 -7.15 -1.93 -13.91
C ARG A 39 -7.73 -1.37 -15.21
N SER A 40 -8.49 -0.27 -15.14
CA SER A 40 -9.10 0.35 -16.32
C SER A 40 -8.07 0.87 -17.32
N ARG A 41 -6.89 1.26 -16.82
CA ARG A 41 -5.78 1.78 -17.63
C ARG A 41 -4.77 0.69 -18.03
N ALA A 42 -4.99 -0.56 -17.63
CA ALA A 42 -4.07 -1.68 -17.80
C ALA A 42 -2.64 -1.38 -17.33
N ARG A 43 -2.52 -0.62 -16.22
CA ARG A 43 -1.25 -0.19 -15.63
C ARG A 43 -1.33 -0.40 -14.13
N PRO A 44 -0.79 -1.50 -13.58
CA PRO A 44 -0.90 -1.82 -12.16
C PRO A 44 0.12 -1.04 -11.33
N SER A 45 0.13 0.29 -11.44
CA SER A 45 1.17 1.14 -10.86
C SER A 45 1.26 1.01 -9.33
N LEU A 46 0.14 1.19 -8.63
CA LEU A 46 0.10 1.10 -7.17
C LEU A 46 0.36 -0.34 -6.72
N LEU A 47 -0.25 -1.32 -7.40
CA LEU A 47 -0.05 -2.75 -7.15
C LEU A 47 1.42 -3.16 -7.26
N GLN A 48 2.09 -2.73 -8.32
CA GLN A 48 3.48 -3.06 -8.57
C GLN A 48 4.41 -2.37 -7.55
N MET A 49 4.12 -1.13 -7.18
CA MET A 49 4.82 -0.43 -6.09
C MET A 49 4.67 -1.15 -4.74
N VAL A 50 3.48 -1.65 -4.43
CA VAL A 50 3.23 -2.43 -3.19
C VAL A 50 3.99 -3.77 -3.23
N TYR A 51 3.97 -4.46 -4.38
CA TYR A 51 4.65 -5.73 -4.55
C TYR A 51 6.17 -5.62 -4.45
N GLU A 52 6.76 -4.62 -5.10
CA GLU A 52 8.22 -4.43 -5.13
C GLU A 52 8.74 -3.68 -3.89
N GLY A 53 7.88 -2.89 -3.23
CA GLY A 53 8.24 -2.01 -2.13
C GLY A 53 8.80 -2.72 -0.89
N VAL A 54 9.65 -2.03 -0.14
CA VAL A 54 10.22 -2.54 1.10
C VAL A 54 9.43 -2.05 2.29
N ILE A 55 9.06 -2.97 3.18
CA ILE A 55 8.38 -2.66 4.43
C ILE A 55 9.42 -2.09 5.41
N VAL A 56 9.22 -0.84 5.85
CA VAL A 56 10.10 -0.19 6.83
C VAL A 56 9.55 -0.34 8.25
N LYS A 57 8.23 -0.33 8.40
CA LYS A 57 7.49 -0.62 9.64
C LYS A 57 6.16 -1.28 9.29
N ASP A 58 5.79 -2.32 10.04
CA ASP A 58 4.54 -3.06 9.85
C ASP A 58 3.88 -3.41 11.20
N ASP A 59 2.57 -3.24 11.25
CA ASP A 59 1.66 -3.68 12.30
C ASP A 59 0.89 -4.96 11.90
N GLY A 60 1.20 -5.50 10.71
CA GLY A 60 0.59 -6.68 10.10
C GLY A 60 -0.28 -6.35 8.88
N PHE A 61 -0.56 -5.08 8.60
CA PHE A 61 -1.31 -4.68 7.40
C PHE A 61 -0.42 -4.68 6.15
N ALA A 62 0.82 -4.19 6.23
CA ALA A 62 1.71 -4.02 5.08
C ALA A 62 2.02 -5.36 4.41
N GLN A 63 2.31 -6.39 5.20
CA GLN A 63 2.58 -7.72 4.66
C GLN A 63 1.35 -8.34 4.00
N LYS A 64 0.16 -8.24 4.61
CA LYS A 64 -1.10 -8.71 4.00
C LYS A 64 -1.33 -8.05 2.65
N TRP A 65 -1.05 -6.76 2.58
CA TRP A 65 -1.27 -5.98 1.37
C TRP A 65 -0.28 -6.35 0.25
N LYS A 66 0.98 -6.59 0.62
CA LYS A 66 1.99 -7.11 -0.31
C LYS A 66 1.65 -8.51 -0.82
N ASP A 67 1.10 -9.38 0.02
CA ASP A 67 0.62 -10.70 -0.37
C ASP A 67 -0.59 -10.61 -1.32
N GLU A 68 -1.51 -9.68 -1.08
CA GLU A 68 -2.64 -9.39 -1.98
C GLU A 68 -2.16 -8.89 -3.34
N ALA A 69 -1.20 -7.97 -3.36
CA ALA A 69 -0.60 -7.48 -4.60
C ALA A 69 0.11 -8.59 -5.38
N GLU A 70 0.87 -9.47 -4.69
CA GLU A 70 1.50 -10.64 -5.30
C GLU A 70 0.45 -11.60 -5.89
N HIS A 71 -0.66 -11.83 -5.17
CA HIS A 71 -1.75 -12.67 -5.65
C HIS A 71 -2.38 -12.11 -6.93
N ILE A 72 -2.65 -10.81 -6.97
CA ILE A 72 -3.29 -10.15 -8.11
C ILE A 72 -2.35 -10.10 -9.33
N LEU A 73 -1.06 -9.80 -9.11
CA LEU A 73 -0.09 -9.63 -10.20
C LEU A 73 0.39 -10.97 -10.79
N ILE A 74 0.63 -11.97 -9.94
CA ILE A 74 1.34 -13.21 -10.31
C ILE A 74 0.41 -14.44 -10.21
N GLY A 75 -0.78 -14.30 -9.64
CA GLY A 75 -1.73 -15.41 -9.47
C GLY A 75 -1.32 -16.41 -8.38
N LYS A 76 -0.40 -16.02 -7.49
CA LYS A 76 0.10 -16.87 -6.40
C LYS A 76 -0.99 -17.11 -5.35
N LYS A 77 -1.29 -18.35 -4.97
CA LYS A 77 -2.31 -18.63 -3.94
C LYS A 77 -1.94 -17.97 -2.60
N LEU A 78 -2.84 -17.17 -2.04
CA LEU A 78 -2.70 -16.62 -0.68
C LEU A 78 -2.53 -17.77 0.32
N LYS A 79 -1.52 -17.66 1.19
CA LYS A 79 -1.41 -18.56 2.34
C LYS A 79 -2.53 -18.20 3.31
N ASN A 80 -3.41 -19.16 3.62
CA ASN A 80 -4.51 -18.97 4.56
C ASN A 80 -3.98 -18.51 5.93
N SER A 81 -3.94 -17.20 6.16
CA SER A 81 -3.70 -16.58 7.45
C SER A 81 -5.05 -16.29 8.08
N LYS A 82 -5.27 -16.79 9.30
CA LYS A 82 -6.52 -16.64 10.06
C LYS A 82 -6.96 -15.17 10.09
N LYS A 83 -8.26 -14.94 9.83
CA LYS A 83 -8.94 -13.65 10.04
C LYS A 83 -8.77 -13.22 11.49
N ASN A 84 -7.85 -12.30 11.74
CA ASN A 84 -7.93 -11.37 12.85
C ASN A 84 -8.04 -9.98 12.22
N GLU A 85 -9.27 -9.47 12.22
CA GLU A 85 -9.60 -8.08 11.96
C GLU A 85 -9.15 -7.30 13.21
N ALA A 86 -7.91 -6.80 13.19
CA ALA A 86 -7.48 -5.77 14.11
C ALA A 86 -7.88 -4.42 13.51
N PRO A 87 -8.40 -3.47 14.31
CA PRO A 87 -8.67 -2.12 13.83
C PRO A 87 -7.37 -1.53 13.29
N CYS A 88 -7.40 -1.01 12.06
CA CYS A 88 -6.26 -0.40 11.38
C CYS A 88 -5.97 0.95 12.03
N THR A 89 -5.42 0.93 13.23
CA THR A 89 -4.92 2.08 13.95
C THR A 89 -3.48 1.80 14.31
N GLU A 90 -2.56 2.11 13.38
CA GLU A 90 -1.23 2.71 13.61
C GLU A 90 -0.16 2.31 12.58
N TYR A 91 0.05 3.22 11.61
CA TYR A 91 1.29 3.51 10.86
C TYR A 91 2.01 2.37 10.11
N VAL A 92 1.72 2.27 8.81
CA VAL A 92 2.52 1.52 7.82
C VAL A 92 3.43 2.47 7.02
N HIS A 93 4.75 2.40 7.26
CA HIS A 93 5.73 3.11 6.45
C HIS A 93 6.19 2.23 5.28
N MET A 94 5.66 2.50 4.08
CA MET A 94 6.32 2.15 2.83
C MET A 94 6.95 3.44 2.30
N ILE A 95 8.28 3.48 2.26
CA ILE A 95 9.03 4.61 1.73
C ILE A 95 9.23 4.34 0.24
N TYR A 96 8.83 5.29 -0.59
CA TYR A 96 9.04 5.26 -2.04
C TYR A 96 10.27 6.12 -2.37
N PHE A 97 11.18 5.59 -3.21
CA PHE A 97 12.42 6.25 -3.65
C PHE A 97 12.23 6.94 -5.00
#